data_AF-A0A557ST24-F1
#
_entry.id   AF-A0A557ST24-F1
#
_cell.length_a   1.000
_cell.length_b   1.000
_cell.length_c   1.000
_cell.angle_alpha   90.00
_cell.angle_beta   90.00
_cell.angle_gamma   90.00
#
_symmetry.space_group_name_H-M   'P 1'
#
loop_
_entity.id
_entity.type
_entity.pdbx_description
1 polymer ?
#
loop_
_entity_poly.entity_id
_entity_poly.type
_entity_poly.pdbx_seq_one_letter_code
_entity_poly.pdbx_strand_id
1 'polypeptide(L)'
;MSEAVSKLSLETKIKLKYKEWEVEITCVEDKVKNVVENVLTGIDIASLSGTNTISEIEKLKTEIDLLKSKIDGDSNLQNINQKRNNVSLKELAKNGNTCRSLMEKIFYEKFFESERLLIEVHQELSRIGYNYDKTAVSHSLSDMVREGILTRVGTLRNYRYIQKKPLFEK
;
A
#
# COMPACT_ATOMS: atom_id res chain seq x y z
N MET A 1 15.78 50.86 -24.80
CA MET A 1 15.25 51.74 -23.73
C MET A 1 13.80 51.34 -23.54
N SER A 2 13.51 50.48 -22.55
CA SER A 2 12.89 50.86 -21.25
C SER A 2 11.38 51.05 -21.45
N GLU A 3 10.45 50.32 -20.84
CA GLU A 3 10.33 49.92 -19.43
C GLU A 3 9.47 48.65 -19.29
N ALA A 4 9.93 47.70 -18.48
CA ALA A 4 9.12 46.61 -17.95
C ALA A 4 8.37 47.14 -16.72
N VAL A 5 7.04 47.16 -16.78
CA VAL A 5 6.20 47.58 -15.65
C VAL A 5 6.15 46.46 -14.62
N SER A 6 6.94 46.63 -13.56
CA SER A 6 7.03 45.78 -12.39
C SER A 6 5.67 45.67 -11.68
N LYS A 7 5.00 44.52 -11.81
CA LYS A 7 3.86 44.15 -10.96
C LYS A 7 4.42 43.85 -9.56
N LEU A 8 4.38 44.82 -8.66
CA LEU A 8 4.71 44.65 -7.24
C LEU A 8 3.80 43.55 -6.67
N SER A 9 4.35 42.34 -6.51
CA SER A 9 3.70 41.27 -5.77
C SER A 9 3.71 41.65 -4.30
N LEU A 10 2.60 42.19 -3.81
CA LEU A 10 2.37 42.41 -2.39
C LEU A 10 2.23 41.03 -1.73
N GLU A 11 3.30 40.58 -1.10
CA GLU A 11 3.32 39.32 -0.33
C GLU A 11 2.73 39.57 1.05
N THR A 12 1.67 38.83 1.39
CA THR A 12 0.95 38.97 2.65
C THR A 12 1.25 37.77 3.55
N LYS A 13 1.64 38.05 4.80
CA LYS A 13 1.87 37.04 5.83
C LYS A 13 0.61 36.84 6.66
N ILE A 14 0.16 35.59 6.77
CA ILE A 14 -1.08 35.24 7.45
C ILE A 14 -0.76 34.19 8.52
N LYS A 15 -1.13 34.50 9.76
CA LYS A 15 -0.97 33.60 10.90
C LYS A 15 -2.34 33.05 11.30
N LEU A 16 -2.53 31.75 11.12
CA LEU A 16 -3.77 31.04 11.48
C LEU A 16 -3.52 30.23 12.74
N LYS A 17 -4.36 30.43 13.76
CA LYS A 17 -4.31 29.70 15.04
C LYS A 17 -5.64 29.00 15.29
N TYR A 18 -5.61 27.68 15.47
CA TYR A 18 -6.79 26.89 15.83
C TYR A 18 -6.44 25.90 16.95
N LYS A 19 -7.05 26.10 18.13
CA LYS A 19 -6.75 25.36 19.38
C LYS A 19 -5.25 25.38 19.73
N GLU A 20 -4.59 24.22 19.76
CA GLU A 20 -3.15 24.06 20.06
C GLU A 20 -2.26 24.19 18.82
N TRP A 21 -2.83 24.46 17.64
CA TRP A 21 -2.11 24.53 16.38
C TRP A 21 -1.97 25.98 15.88
N GLU A 22 -0.78 26.34 15.40
CA GLU A 22 -0.47 27.65 14.83
C GLU A 22 0.37 27.47 13.55
N VAL A 23 -0.05 28.10 12.46
CA VAL A 23 0.68 28.10 11.19
C VAL A 23 0.82 29.52 10.66
N GLU A 24 2.00 29.84 10.15
CA GLU A 24 2.27 31.09 9.45
C GLU A 24 2.50 30.79 7.97
N ILE A 25 1.72 31.43 7.10
CA ILE A 25 1.77 31.21 5.66
C ILE A 25 2.00 32.56 4.99
N THR A 26 3.07 32.65 4.21
CA THR A 26 3.34 33.81 3.35
C THR A 26 2.81 33.48 1.98
N CYS A 27 1.89 34.28 1.45
CA CYS A 27 1.38 34.08 0.09
C CYS A 27 1.03 35.42 -0.57
N VAL A 28 0.95 35.40 -1.89
CA VAL A 28 0.59 36.57 -2.69
C VAL A 28 -0.89 36.88 -2.49
N GLU A 29 -1.25 38.17 -2.37
CA GLU A 29 -2.60 38.64 -2.01
C GLU A 29 -3.73 37.96 -2.82
N ASP A 30 -3.52 37.75 -4.12
CA ASP A 30 -4.49 37.10 -5.04
C ASP A 30 -4.81 35.63 -4.70
N LYS A 31 -3.98 34.95 -3.89
CA LYS A 31 -4.10 33.51 -3.60
C LYS A 31 -4.46 33.19 -2.15
N VAL A 32 -4.58 34.21 -1.31
CA VAL A 32 -4.85 34.09 0.13
C VAL A 32 -6.08 33.22 0.42
N LYS A 33 -7.21 33.50 -0.23
CA LYS A 33 -8.48 32.80 0.02
C LYS A 33 -8.37 31.30 -0.24
N ASN A 34 -7.74 30.93 -1.36
CA ASN A 34 -7.56 29.54 -1.77
C ASN A 34 -6.62 28.77 -0.81
N VAL A 35 -5.58 29.45 -0.31
CA VAL A 35 -4.64 28.85 0.65
C VAL A 35 -5.31 28.61 2.01
N VAL A 36 -6.13 29.54 2.49
CA VAL A 36 -6.86 29.39 3.76
C VAL A 36 -7.92 28.28 3.67
N GLU A 37 -8.69 28.21 2.57
CA GLU A 37 -9.69 27.15 2.37
C GLU A 37 -9.07 25.74 2.31
N ASN A 38 -7.93 25.59 1.65
CA ASN A 38 -7.21 24.31 1.60
C ASN A 38 -6.67 23.86 2.96
N VAL A 39 -6.26 24.81 3.81
CA VAL A 39 -5.78 24.50 5.17
C VAL A 39 -6.94 24.09 6.07
N LEU A 40 -8.07 24.80 6.01
CA LEU A 40 -9.25 24.49 6.81
C LEU A 40 -9.88 23.14 6.42
N THR A 41 -9.97 22.82 5.13
CA THR A 41 -10.48 21.52 4.66
C THR A 41 -9.59 20.36 5.08
N GLY A 42 -8.27 20.55 5.14
CA GLY A 42 -7.34 19.56 5.70
C GLY A 42 -7.55 19.29 7.19
N ILE A 43 -7.97 20.30 7.95
CA ILE A 43 -8.23 20.19 9.40
C ILE A 43 -9.54 19.43 9.68
N ASP A 44 -10.60 19.68 8.89
CA ASP A 44 -11.87 18.97 9.06
C ASP A 44 -11.74 17.46 8.84
N ILE A 45 -10.95 17.04 7.84
CA ILE A 45 -10.65 15.63 7.56
C ILE A 45 -9.92 14.97 8.75
N ALA A 46 -8.97 15.68 9.36
CA ALA A 46 -8.25 15.18 10.53
C ALA A 46 -9.16 15.05 11.77
N SER A 47 -10.18 15.91 11.90
CA SER A 47 -11.12 15.90 13.03
C SER A 47 -12.16 14.77 12.96
N LEU A 48 -12.49 14.28 11.76
CA LEU A 48 -13.54 13.26 11.56
C LEU A 48 -13.05 11.82 11.82
N SER A 49 -11.75 11.58 11.79
CA SER A 49 -11.18 10.22 11.82
C SER A 49 -10.90 9.65 13.23
N GLY A 50 -11.17 10.39 14.30
CA GLY A 50 -10.51 10.17 15.59
C GLY A 50 -11.19 9.29 16.64
N THR A 51 -12.52 9.13 16.67
CA THR A 51 -13.17 8.65 17.91
C THR A 51 -14.15 7.48 17.76
N ASN A 52 -15.02 7.49 16.75
CA ASN A 52 -16.10 6.49 16.69
C ASN A 52 -15.60 5.11 16.21
N THR A 53 -14.74 5.08 15.20
CA THR A 53 -14.29 3.82 14.58
C THR A 53 -13.38 2.99 15.50
N ILE A 54 -12.58 3.64 16.34
CA ILE A 54 -11.66 2.94 17.27
C ILE A 54 -12.47 2.22 18.36
N SER A 55 -13.50 2.87 18.90
CA SER A 55 -14.37 2.29 19.92
C SER A 55 -15.21 1.13 19.38
N GLU A 56 -15.66 1.21 18.12
CA GLU A 56 -16.37 0.13 17.44
C GLU A 56 -15.45 -1.06 17.16
N ILE A 57 -14.19 -0.80 16.77
CA ILE A 57 -13.18 -1.83 16.54
C ILE A 57 -12.81 -2.57 17.83
N GLU A 58 -12.75 -1.88 18.97
CA GLU A 58 -12.49 -2.52 20.27
C GLU A 58 -13.64 -3.43 20.69
N LYS A 59 -14.90 -2.99 20.55
CA LYS A 59 -16.08 -3.82 20.82
C LYS A 59 -16.10 -5.08 19.95
N LEU A 60 -15.88 -4.93 18.64
CA LEU A 60 -15.84 -6.06 17.72
C LEU A 60 -14.68 -7.03 18.04
N LYS A 61 -13.52 -6.53 18.46
CA LYS A 61 -12.41 -7.37 18.92
C LYS A 61 -12.78 -8.21 20.13
N THR A 62 -13.43 -7.63 21.13
CA THR A 62 -13.83 -8.36 22.34
C THR A 62 -14.84 -9.47 22.04
N GLU A 63 -15.74 -9.24 21.08
CA GLU A 63 -16.73 -10.23 20.67
C GLU A 63 -16.10 -11.40 19.86
N ILE A 64 -15.10 -11.10 19.03
CA ILE A 64 -14.33 -12.13 18.29
C ILE A 64 -13.55 -13.04 19.26
N ASP A 65 -12.92 -12.49 20.29
CA ASP A 65 -12.17 -13.29 21.27
C ASP A 65 -13.10 -14.18 22.11
N LEU A 66 -14.29 -13.68 22.46
CA LEU A 66 -15.32 -14.47 23.15
C LEU A 66 -15.84 -15.63 22.29
N LEU A 67 -16.04 -15.40 20.98
CA LEU A 67 -16.47 -16.43 20.04
C LEU A 67 -15.38 -17.48 19.78
N LYS A 68 -14.11 -17.07 19.69
CA LYS A 68 -12.97 -17.99 19.58
C LYS A 68 -12.88 -18.93 20.79
N SER A 69 -13.02 -18.40 22.00
CA SER A 69 -13.00 -19.21 23.22
C SER A 69 -14.13 -20.24 23.29
N LYS A 70 -15.26 -20.03 22.60
CA LYS A 70 -16.33 -21.03 22.47
C LYS A 70 -16.06 -22.08 21.39
N ILE A 71 -15.19 -21.79 20.43
CA ILE A 71 -14.82 -22.69 19.32
C ILE A 71 -13.66 -23.61 19.72
N ASP A 72 -12.73 -23.16 20.56
CA ASP A 72 -11.57 -23.95 21.04
C ASP A 72 -11.92 -25.10 22.02
N GLY A 73 -13.20 -25.27 22.39
CA GLY A 73 -13.67 -26.34 23.29
C GLY A 73 -13.77 -27.73 22.67
N ASP A 74 -13.65 -27.89 21.34
CA ASP A 74 -14.03 -29.15 20.68
C ASP A 74 -13.06 -29.65 19.58
N SER A 75 -11.81 -29.20 19.55
CA SER A 75 -10.86 -29.65 18.51
C SER A 75 -9.39 -29.61 18.96
N ASN A 76 -9.01 -30.54 19.83
CA ASN A 76 -7.61 -30.80 20.17
C ASN A 76 -7.11 -32.04 19.41
N LEU A 77 -6.59 -31.83 18.19
CA LEU A 77 -5.54 -32.63 17.51
C LEU A 77 -5.40 -32.18 16.04
N GLN A 78 -4.57 -31.16 15.78
CA GLN A 78 -3.58 -31.17 14.69
C GLN A 78 -2.67 -29.94 14.79
N ASN A 79 -1.42 -30.23 15.07
CA ASN A 79 -0.33 -29.30 15.33
C ASN A 79 0.39 -28.98 14.00
N ILE A 80 0.70 -27.69 13.82
CA ILE A 80 1.76 -27.08 12.97
C ILE A 80 1.55 -27.08 11.44
N ASN A 81 1.42 -25.86 10.87
CA ASN A 81 1.56 -25.43 9.45
C ASN A 81 0.33 -24.98 8.64
N GLN A 82 -0.73 -24.48 9.26
CA GLN A 82 -1.75 -23.72 8.50
C GLN A 82 -2.26 -22.51 9.28
N LYS A 83 -1.42 -21.48 9.42
CA LYS A 83 -1.95 -20.15 9.73
C LYS A 83 -2.47 -19.52 8.44
N ARG A 84 -3.73 -19.88 8.16
CA ARG A 84 -4.65 -19.12 7.31
C ARG A 84 -4.55 -17.66 7.70
N ASN A 85 -4.23 -16.78 6.75
CA ASN A 85 -4.39 -15.35 6.97
C ASN A 85 -5.44 -14.85 5.97
N ASN A 86 -6.66 -14.67 6.47
CA ASN A 86 -7.57 -13.66 5.92
C ASN A 86 -6.86 -12.31 6.13
N VAL A 87 -6.15 -11.83 5.12
CA VAL A 87 -5.34 -10.61 5.25
C VAL A 87 -6.26 -9.40 5.10
N SER A 88 -6.45 -8.69 6.20
CA SER A 88 -7.05 -7.37 6.23
C SER A 88 -6.15 -6.39 5.48
N LEU A 89 -6.73 -5.49 4.67
CA LEU A 89 -6.02 -4.47 3.89
C LEU A 89 -5.07 -3.59 4.72
N LYS A 90 -5.20 -3.59 6.06
CA LYS A 90 -4.27 -2.93 7.00
C LYS A 90 -2.94 -3.65 7.23
N GLU A 91 -2.82 -4.95 6.95
CA GLU A 91 -1.57 -5.72 7.14
C GLU A 91 -0.57 -5.56 5.98
N LEU A 92 -1.02 -5.18 4.78
CA LEU A 92 -0.13 -4.91 3.63
C LEU A 92 0.81 -3.71 3.84
N ALA A 93 0.44 -2.77 4.71
CA ALA A 93 1.30 -1.63 5.03
C ALA A 93 2.30 -1.91 6.17
N LYS A 94 2.12 -3.00 6.93
CA LYS A 94 2.95 -3.37 8.10
C LYS A 94 3.92 -4.51 7.82
N ASN A 95 3.63 -5.37 6.85
CA ASN A 95 4.50 -6.48 6.48
C ASN A 95 5.57 -5.94 5.53
N GLY A 96 6.72 -5.58 6.11
CA GLY A 96 7.85 -4.96 5.43
C GLY A 96 8.12 -5.57 4.06
N ASN A 97 8.42 -4.71 3.11
CA ASN A 97 8.83 -4.94 1.72
C ASN A 97 9.56 -6.28 1.52
N THR A 98 8.82 -7.38 1.39
CA THR A 98 9.39 -8.69 1.05
C THR A 98 9.29 -8.87 -0.46
N CYS A 99 10.27 -9.54 -1.05
CA CYS A 99 10.24 -9.81 -2.49
C CYS A 99 8.93 -10.50 -2.91
N ARG A 100 8.35 -11.33 -2.03
CA ARG A 100 7.10 -12.04 -2.28
C ARG A 100 5.89 -11.12 -2.34
N SER A 101 5.70 -10.23 -1.37
CA SER A 101 4.56 -9.31 -1.34
C SER A 101 4.59 -8.33 -2.51
N LEU A 102 5.78 -7.90 -2.93
CA LEU A 102 5.94 -7.09 -4.14
C LEU A 102 5.63 -7.87 -5.41
N MET A 103 6.05 -9.14 -5.48
CA MET A 103 5.75 -9.99 -6.63
C MET A 103 4.24 -10.19 -6.81
N GLU A 104 3.51 -10.31 -5.71
CA GLU A 104 2.04 -10.35 -5.70
C GLU A 104 1.44 -9.01 -6.15
N LYS A 105 2.00 -7.88 -5.72
CA LYS A 105 1.57 -6.55 -6.16
C LYS A 105 1.68 -6.39 -7.69
N ILE A 106 2.86 -6.65 -8.27
CA ILE A 106 3.04 -6.53 -9.73
C ILE A 106 2.19 -7.55 -10.51
N PHE A 107 1.90 -8.69 -9.88
CA PHE A 107 0.98 -9.67 -10.44
C PHE A 107 -0.46 -9.17 -10.51
N TYR A 108 -0.95 -8.45 -9.50
CA TYR A 108 -2.26 -7.77 -9.56
C TYR A 108 -2.27 -6.61 -10.58
N GLU A 109 -1.13 -5.96 -10.78
CA GLU A 109 -0.94 -4.95 -11.83
C GLU A 109 -0.83 -5.56 -13.25
N LYS A 110 -1.11 -6.87 -13.40
CA LYS A 110 -1.09 -7.62 -14.67
C LYS A 110 0.27 -7.65 -15.36
N PHE A 111 1.37 -7.46 -14.63
CA PHE A 111 2.73 -7.49 -15.20
C PHE A 111 3.07 -8.84 -15.87
N PHE A 112 2.53 -9.93 -15.32
CA PHE A 112 2.70 -11.30 -15.81
C PHE A 112 1.63 -11.75 -16.83
N GLU A 113 0.83 -10.82 -17.38
CA GLU A 113 -0.14 -11.17 -18.41
C GLU A 113 0.52 -11.70 -19.70
N SER A 114 1.71 -11.19 -20.03
CA SER A 114 2.58 -11.74 -21.05
C SER A 114 3.76 -12.50 -20.43
N GLU A 115 4.42 -13.35 -21.21
CA GLU A 115 5.62 -14.07 -20.79
C GLU A 115 6.72 -13.10 -20.34
N ARG A 116 7.20 -13.25 -19.10
CA ARG A 116 8.29 -12.42 -18.52
C ARG A 116 9.50 -13.26 -18.14
N LEU A 117 10.69 -12.74 -18.40
CA LEU A 117 11.95 -13.31 -17.96
C LEU A 117 12.30 -12.86 -16.53
N LEU A 118 13.13 -13.64 -15.85
CA LEU A 118 13.67 -13.29 -14.53
C LEU A 118 14.30 -11.89 -14.50
N ILE A 119 15.02 -11.51 -15.57
CA ILE A 119 15.69 -10.21 -15.67
C ILE A 119 14.69 -9.05 -15.74
N GLU A 120 13.61 -9.21 -16.48
CA GLU A 120 12.56 -8.18 -16.61
C GLU A 120 11.83 -8.00 -15.28
N VAL A 121 11.53 -9.10 -14.60
CA VAL A 121 10.92 -9.07 -13.26
C VAL A 121 11.83 -8.35 -12.27
N HIS A 122 13.13 -8.64 -12.27
CA HIS A 122 14.10 -7.96 -11.42
C HIS A 122 14.18 -6.45 -11.72
N GLN A 123 14.19 -6.07 -13.00
CA GLN A 123 14.18 -4.67 -13.40
C GLN A 123 12.90 -3.96 -12.96
N GLU A 124 11.75 -4.63 -13.04
CA GLU A 124 10.48 -4.08 -12.59
C GLU A 124 10.47 -3.83 -11.08
N LEU A 125 10.99 -4.76 -10.28
CA LEU A 125 11.16 -4.53 -8.84
C LEU A 125 12.08 -3.32 -8.56
N SER A 126 13.18 -3.20 -9.31
CA SER A 126 14.09 -2.05 -9.20
C SER A 126 13.41 -0.75 -9.60
N ARG A 127 12.55 -0.75 -10.63
CA ARG A 127 11.73 0.39 -11.06
C ARG A 127 10.76 0.85 -9.99
N ILE A 128 10.21 -0.08 -9.21
CA ILE A 128 9.32 0.21 -8.08
C ILE A 128 10.11 0.76 -6.86
N GLY A 129 11.44 0.75 -6.93
CA GLY A 129 12.33 1.26 -5.88
C GLY A 129 12.94 0.16 -5.01
N TYR A 130 12.86 -1.10 -5.43
CA TYR A 130 13.29 -2.25 -4.65
C TYR A 130 14.38 -3.06 -5.35
N ASN A 131 15.57 -3.04 -4.77
CA ASN A 131 16.72 -3.75 -5.32
C ASN A 131 16.92 -5.08 -4.58
N TYR A 132 16.31 -6.14 -5.09
CA TYR A 132 16.52 -7.51 -4.62
C TYR A 132 17.55 -8.24 -5.47
N ASP A 133 18.32 -9.14 -4.85
CA ASP A 133 19.21 -10.01 -5.59
C ASP A 133 18.44 -10.94 -6.53
N LYS A 134 19.00 -11.19 -7.73
CA LYS A 134 18.40 -12.08 -8.74
C LYS A 134 18.05 -13.47 -8.17
N THR A 135 18.85 -13.98 -7.24
CA THR A 135 18.61 -15.26 -6.56
C THR A 135 17.34 -15.22 -5.70
N ALA A 136 17.12 -14.14 -4.95
CA ALA A 136 15.92 -13.97 -4.12
C ALA A 136 14.65 -13.84 -4.98
N VAL A 137 14.76 -13.12 -6.10
CA VAL A 137 13.68 -13.00 -7.10
C VAL A 137 13.37 -14.37 -7.71
N SER A 138 14.40 -15.15 -8.06
CA SER A 138 14.24 -16.50 -8.63
C SER A 138 13.59 -17.48 -7.65
N HIS A 139 13.94 -17.41 -6.36
CA HIS A 139 13.26 -18.20 -5.32
C HIS A 139 11.79 -17.82 -5.22
N SER A 140 11.49 -16.53 -5.11
CA SER A 140 10.11 -16.03 -5.02
C SER A 140 9.25 -16.44 -6.23
N LEU A 141 9.80 -16.36 -7.44
CA LEU A 141 9.12 -16.84 -8.65
C LEU A 141 8.89 -18.35 -8.62
N SER A 142 9.83 -19.12 -8.12
CA SER A 142 9.70 -20.57 -8.00
C SER A 142 8.61 -20.96 -7.00
N ASP A 143 8.47 -20.21 -5.90
CA ASP A 143 7.42 -20.40 -4.92
C ASP A 143 6.04 -20.09 -5.53
N MET A 144 5.91 -18.99 -6.26
CA MET A 144 4.66 -18.65 -6.97
C MET A 144 4.27 -19.68 -8.04
N VAL A 145 5.26 -20.33 -8.66
CA VAL A 145 5.01 -21.43 -9.59
C VAL A 145 4.55 -22.68 -8.84
N ARG A 146 5.15 -22.99 -7.69
CA ARG A 146 4.75 -24.13 -6.84
C ARG A 146 3.33 -23.98 -6.30
N GLU A 147 2.95 -22.75 -5.95
CA GLU A 147 1.59 -22.41 -5.49
C GLU A 147 0.57 -22.35 -6.63
N GLY A 148 1.00 -22.47 -7.90
CA GLY A 148 0.12 -22.47 -9.07
C GLY A 148 -0.37 -21.08 -9.48
N ILE A 149 0.23 -20.01 -8.96
CA ILE A 149 -0.09 -18.62 -9.32
C ILE A 149 0.54 -18.26 -10.67
N LEU A 150 1.80 -18.66 -10.85
CA LEU A 150 2.53 -18.50 -12.11
C LEU A 150 2.72 -19.85 -12.79
N THR A 151 2.79 -19.83 -14.11
CA THR A 151 3.21 -20.96 -14.92
C THR A 151 4.60 -20.68 -15.47
N ARG A 152 5.51 -21.64 -15.32
CA ARG A 152 6.85 -21.57 -15.88
C ARG A 152 6.87 -22.23 -17.25
N VAL A 153 7.20 -21.47 -18.28
CA VAL A 153 7.31 -21.93 -19.67
C VAL A 153 8.76 -21.82 -20.17
N GLY A 154 9.13 -22.61 -21.17
CA GLY A 154 10.46 -22.57 -21.79
C GLY A 154 11.41 -23.70 -21.37
N THR A 155 12.68 -23.55 -21.76
CA THR A 155 13.74 -24.56 -21.57
C THR A 155 14.65 -24.21 -20.39
N LEU A 156 15.46 -25.17 -19.97
CA LEU A 156 16.44 -24.98 -18.89
C LEU A 156 17.28 -23.71 -19.14
N ARG A 157 17.33 -22.81 -18.16
CA ARG A 157 18.01 -21.48 -18.19
C ARG A 157 17.32 -20.38 -18.99
N ASN A 158 16.24 -20.66 -19.72
CA ASN A 158 15.45 -19.65 -20.42
C ASN A 158 13.97 -19.77 -20.04
N TYR A 159 13.73 -19.79 -18.72
CA TYR A 159 12.39 -19.85 -18.18
C TYR A 159 11.71 -18.48 -18.28
N ARG A 160 10.49 -18.51 -18.78
CA ARG A 160 9.57 -17.38 -18.77
C ARG A 160 8.40 -17.70 -17.83
N TYR A 161 7.88 -16.65 -17.22
CA TYR A 161 6.83 -16.73 -16.22
C TYR A 161 5.61 -16.02 -16.76
N ILE A 162 4.47 -16.72 -16.76
CA ILE A 162 3.18 -16.20 -17.19
C ILE A 162 2.15 -16.47 -16.10
N GLN A 163 1.24 -15.52 -15.90
CA GLN A 163 0.15 -15.65 -14.96
C GLN A 163 -0.81 -16.76 -15.37
N LYS A 164 -1.14 -17.65 -14.43
CA LYS A 164 -2.19 -18.63 -14.62
C LYS A 164 -3.54 -17.95 -14.38
N LYS A 165 -4.43 -17.91 -15.39
CA LYS A 165 -5.86 -17.60 -15.18
C LYS A 165 -6.55 -18.89 -14.68
N PRO A 166 -7.52 -18.84 -13.72
CA PRO A 166 -8.36 -17.70 -13.33
C PRO A 166 -8.13 -17.23 -11.89
N LEU A 167 -8.03 -15.90 -11.69
CA LEU A 167 -7.91 -15.33 -10.34
C LEU A 167 -9.23 -15.28 -9.57
N PHE A 168 -10.39 -15.26 -10.25
CA PHE A 168 -11.71 -15.33 -9.61
C PHE A 168 -12.75 -15.88 -10.61
N GLU A 169 -13.06 -17.18 -10.55
CA GLU A 169 -14.41 -17.68 -10.84
C GLU A 169 -14.99 -18.17 -9.50
N LYS A 170 -15.73 -17.31 -8.82
CA LYS A 170 -16.68 -17.69 -7.77
C LYS A 170 -17.73 -16.59 -7.60
#